data_AF-A0A7J6U282-F1
#
_entry.id   AF-A0A7J6U282-F1
#
_cell.length_a   1.000
_cell.length_b   1.000
_cell.length_c   1.000
_cell.angle_alpha   90.00
_cell.angle_beta   90.00
_cell.angle_gamma   90.00
#
_symmetry.space_group_name_H-M   'P 1'
#
loop_
_entity.id
_entity.type
_entity.pdbx_description
1 polymer ?
#
loop_
_entity_poly.entity_id
_entity_poly.type
_entity_poly.pdbx_seq_one_letter_code
_entity_poly.pdbx_strand_id
1 'polypeptide(L)'
;ELYTTPRILGEIRDRQARQHLANLPAQLKVRSPDTESMRTVQEFARKTGDFGFLSVNDMEVMALAVMLYEESGCDKALCTAPSMARFEEGAKGRKAFSWRPEEPKGPQQQQEQEVPAVPTQAQNTESTKGAMDG
;
A
#
# COMPACT_ATOMS: atom_id res chain seq x y z
N GLU A 1 -3.75 26.24 9.59
CA GLU A 1 -4.95 25.43 9.91
C GLU A 1 -4.64 23.95 9.66
N LEU A 2 -5.37 23.01 10.27
CA LEU A 2 -5.17 21.57 10.06
C LEU A 2 -6.44 20.93 9.48
N TYR A 3 -6.29 20.15 8.41
CA TYR A 3 -7.38 19.50 7.71
C TYR A 3 -7.11 18.01 7.49
N THR A 4 -8.17 17.20 7.48
CA THR A 4 -8.13 15.78 7.09
C THR A 4 -9.46 15.36 6.44
N THR A 5 -9.48 14.17 5.85
CA THR A 5 -10.69 13.58 5.26
C THR A 5 -11.37 12.63 6.26
N PRO A 6 -12.70 12.44 6.18
CA PRO A 6 -13.40 11.47 7.03
C PRO A 6 -12.85 10.04 6.90
N ARG A 7 -12.39 9.68 5.70
CA ARG A 7 -11.91 8.33 5.39
C ARG A 7 -10.62 8.01 6.13
N ILE A 8 -9.66 8.94 6.12
CA ILE A 8 -8.40 8.80 6.88
C ILE A 8 -8.66 8.79 8.37
N LEU A 9 -9.56 9.66 8.86
CA LEU A 9 -9.92 9.65 10.28
C LEU A 9 -10.49 8.28 10.70
N GLY A 10 -11.25 7.62 9.81
CA GLY A 10 -11.79 6.27 10.01
C GLY A 10 -10.76 5.14 10.02
N GLU A 11 -9.56 5.36 9.46
CA GLU A 11 -8.47 4.37 9.49
C GLU A 11 -7.75 4.33 10.83
N ILE A 12 -7.84 5.41 11.61
CA ILE A 12 -7.13 5.55 12.88
C ILE A 12 -7.89 4.80 13.97
N ARG A 13 -7.61 3.49 14.05
CA ARG A 13 -8.25 2.57 14.99
C ARG A 13 -7.52 2.41 16.32
N ASP A 14 -6.21 2.63 16.31
CA ASP A 14 -5.38 2.47 17.48
C ASP A 14 -5.71 3.50 18.57
N ARG A 15 -5.70 3.06 19.84
CA ARG A 15 -6.08 3.88 20.98
C ARG A 15 -5.07 5.00 21.24
N GLN A 16 -3.77 4.72 21.12
CA GLN A 16 -2.73 5.73 21.36
C GLN A 16 -2.78 6.79 20.26
N ALA A 17 -2.95 6.38 19.00
CA ALA A 17 -3.10 7.31 17.88
C ALA A 17 -4.33 8.24 18.04
N ARG A 18 -5.48 7.70 18.47
CA ARG A 18 -6.66 8.53 18.77
C ARG A 18 -6.43 9.49 19.93
N GLN A 19 -5.73 9.05 20.98
CA GLN A 19 -5.39 9.93 22.11
C GLN A 19 -4.46 11.07 21.66
N HIS A 20 -3.51 10.78 20.77
CA HIS A 20 -2.63 11.79 20.20
C HIS A 20 -3.40 12.82 19.39
N LEU A 21 -4.34 12.39 18.54
CA LEU A 21 -5.23 13.30 17.81
C LEU A 21 -6.08 14.19 18.73
N ALA A 22 -6.59 13.62 19.82
CA ALA A 22 -7.38 14.36 20.81
C ALA A 22 -6.54 15.43 21.56
N ASN A 23 -5.22 15.24 21.63
CA ASN A 23 -4.30 16.13 22.33
C ASN A 23 -3.59 17.12 21.38
N LEU A 24 -4.02 17.25 20.12
CA LEU A 24 -3.41 18.18 19.19
C LEU A 24 -3.53 19.64 19.70
N PRO A 25 -2.47 20.46 19.55
CA PRO A 25 -2.49 21.86 19.99
C PRO A 25 -3.39 22.75 19.12
N ALA A 26 -3.94 22.23 18.02
CA ALA A 26 -4.83 22.91 17.12
C ALA A 26 -6.01 22.01 16.74
N GLN A 27 -7.15 22.62 16.44
CA GLN A 27 -8.34 21.90 16.01
C GLN A 27 -8.13 21.25 14.63
N LEU A 28 -8.27 19.93 14.57
CA LEU A 28 -8.29 19.19 13.31
C LEU A 28 -9.67 19.32 12.65
N LYS A 29 -9.73 19.95 11.48
CA LYS A 29 -10.96 20.12 10.70
C LYS A 29 -11.13 18.93 9.76
N VAL A 30 -12.31 18.31 9.78
CA VAL A 30 -12.64 17.16 8.90
C VAL A 30 -13.49 17.67 7.75
N ARG A 31 -13.01 17.52 6.51
CA ARG A 31 -13.74 17.93 5.30
C ARG A 31 -13.56 16.89 4.19
N SER A 32 -14.59 16.71 3.40
CA SER A 32 -14.52 15.92 2.17
C SER A 32 -14.16 16.84 1.00
N PRO A 33 -13.33 16.40 0.04
CA PRO A 33 -13.10 17.18 -1.17
C PRO A 33 -14.37 17.26 -2.02
N ASP A 34 -14.48 18.31 -2.83
CA ASP A 34 -15.51 18.39 -3.87
C ASP A 34 -15.20 17.46 -5.06
N THR A 35 -16.18 17.31 -5.95
CA THR A 35 -16.07 16.40 -7.10
C THR A 35 -15.14 16.93 -8.20
N GLU A 36 -15.00 18.24 -8.34
CA GLU A 36 -14.14 18.88 -9.34
C GLU A 36 -12.66 18.68 -8.97
N SER A 37 -12.29 18.99 -7.73
CA SER A 37 -10.97 18.72 -7.16
C SER A 37 -10.58 17.24 -7.28
N MET A 38 -11.53 16.33 -7.01
CA MET A 38 -11.32 14.89 -7.20
C MET A 38 -11.05 14.51 -8.66
N ARG A 39 -11.73 15.14 -9.63
CA ARG A 39 -11.49 14.89 -11.06
C ARG A 39 -10.12 15.41 -11.49
N THR A 40 -9.76 16.63 -11.07
CA THR A 40 -8.45 17.24 -11.36
C THR A 40 -7.31 16.33 -10.94
N VAL A 41 -7.35 15.80 -9.71
CA VAL A 41 -6.33 14.88 -9.20
C VAL A 41 -6.29 13.57 -9.99
N GLN A 42 -7.44 12.97 -10.29
CA GLN A 42 -7.49 11.72 -11.06
C GLN A 42 -6.93 11.89 -12.48
N GLU A 43 -7.28 12.98 -13.16
CA GLU A 43 -6.76 13.28 -14.49
C GLU A 43 -5.26 13.54 -14.46
N PHE A 44 -4.77 14.26 -13.45
CA PHE A 44 -3.35 14.51 -13.28
C PHE A 44 -2.58 13.21 -13.01
N ALA A 45 -3.08 12.36 -12.11
CA ALA A 45 -2.49 11.05 -11.80
C ALA A 45 -2.46 10.10 -13.02
N ARG A 46 -3.43 10.21 -13.95
CA ARG A 46 -3.39 9.47 -15.22
C ARG A 46 -2.31 9.98 -16.15
N LYS A 47 -2.06 11.29 -16.17
CA LYS A 47 -1.00 11.91 -16.98
C LYS A 47 0.40 11.57 -16.44
N THR A 48 0.57 11.45 -15.12
CA THR A 48 1.85 11.06 -14.50
C THR A 48 2.09 9.55 -14.49
N GLY A 49 1.02 8.75 -14.56
CA GLY A 49 1.09 7.30 -14.46
C GLY A 49 0.90 6.75 -13.04
N ASP A 50 0.63 7.61 -12.06
CA ASP A 50 0.45 7.21 -10.65
C ASP A 50 -0.96 6.66 -10.35
N PHE A 51 -1.92 6.84 -11.26
CA PHE A 51 -3.33 6.48 -11.04
C PHE A 51 -3.54 5.03 -10.56
N GLY A 52 -2.74 4.07 -11.04
CA GLY A 52 -2.83 2.67 -10.65
C GLY A 52 -2.16 2.33 -9.32
N PHE A 53 -1.35 3.23 -8.77
CA PHE A 53 -0.58 3.03 -7.53
C PHE A 53 -1.15 3.81 -6.34
N LEU A 54 -1.90 4.89 -6.61
CA LEU A 54 -2.51 5.71 -5.58
C LEU A 54 -3.80 5.06 -5.04
N SER A 55 -3.93 5.03 -3.72
CA SER A 55 -5.20 4.63 -3.10
C SER A 55 -6.23 5.75 -3.20
N VAL A 56 -7.50 5.40 -2.97
CA VAL A 56 -8.58 6.38 -2.91
C VAL A 56 -8.37 7.38 -1.77
N ASN A 57 -7.77 6.98 -0.63
CA ASN A 57 -7.47 7.92 0.46
C ASN A 57 -6.42 8.95 0.03
N ASP A 58 -5.39 8.51 -0.69
CA ASP A 58 -4.35 9.41 -1.18
C ASP A 58 -4.94 10.43 -2.16
N MET A 59 -5.83 9.97 -3.05
CA MET A 59 -6.56 10.85 -3.97
C MET A 59 -7.45 11.86 -3.23
N GLU A 60 -8.15 11.44 -2.18
CA GLU A 60 -8.99 12.34 -1.39
C GLU A 60 -8.19 13.43 -0.66
N VAL A 61 -7.00 13.11 -0.14
CA VAL A 61 -6.13 14.10 0.51
C VAL A 61 -5.61 15.12 -0.49
N MET A 62 -5.13 14.65 -1.64
CA MET A 62 -4.66 15.55 -2.69
C MET A 62 -5.79 16.44 -3.21
N ALA A 63 -7.00 15.89 -3.37
CA ALA A 63 -8.15 16.67 -3.81
C ALA A 63 -8.58 17.68 -2.75
N LEU A 64 -8.53 17.32 -1.47
CA LEU A 64 -8.82 18.25 -0.37
C LEU A 64 -7.81 19.41 -0.38
N ALA A 65 -6.54 19.13 -0.67
CA ALA A 65 -5.52 20.17 -0.80
C ALA A 65 -5.79 21.10 -2.00
N VAL A 66 -6.22 20.56 -3.15
CA VAL A 66 -6.62 21.35 -4.33
C VAL A 66 -7.80 22.28 -4.01
N MET A 67 -8.86 21.75 -3.41
CA MET A 67 -10.03 22.52 -3.00
C MET A 67 -9.65 23.67 -2.04
N LEU A 68 -8.87 23.38 -1.00
CA LEU A 68 -8.44 24.39 -0.03
C LEU A 68 -7.50 25.44 -0.66
N TYR A 69 -6.71 25.03 -1.65
CA TYR A 69 -5.84 25.93 -2.38
C TYR A 69 -6.67 26.97 -3.16
N GLU A 70 -7.71 26.52 -3.87
CA GLU A 70 -8.64 27.39 -4.60
C GLU A 70 -9.43 28.31 -3.66
N GLU A 71 -9.91 27.78 -2.52
CA GLU A 71 -10.59 28.56 -1.48
C GLU A 71 -9.69 29.64 -0.85
N SER A 72 -8.36 29.39 -0.78
CA SER A 72 -7.42 30.32 -0.16
C SER A 72 -7.17 31.59 -0.97
N GLY A 73 -7.57 31.62 -2.24
CA GLY A 73 -7.32 32.75 -3.14
C GLY A 73 -5.84 32.95 -3.49
N CYS A 74 -5.01 31.89 -3.42
CA CYS A 74 -3.61 31.97 -3.83
C CYS A 74 -3.50 32.16 -5.36
N ASP A 75 -2.76 33.20 -5.79
CA ASP A 75 -2.58 33.55 -7.21
C ASP A 75 -1.69 32.58 -8.02
N LYS A 76 -1.05 31.58 -7.39
CA LYS A 76 -0.19 30.66 -8.13
C LYS A 76 -1.08 29.66 -8.90
N ALA A 77 -0.77 29.42 -10.16
CA ALA A 77 -1.48 28.39 -10.91
C ALA A 77 -1.04 27.00 -10.42
N LEU A 78 -2.01 26.09 -10.24
CA LEU A 78 -1.73 24.67 -10.10
C LEU A 78 -1.15 24.11 -11.40
N CYS A 79 -0.30 23.09 -11.30
CA CYS A 79 0.22 22.40 -12.48
C CYS A 79 -0.92 21.66 -13.20
N THR A 80 -1.26 22.07 -14.42
CA THR A 80 -2.35 21.44 -15.21
C THR A 80 -1.89 20.24 -16.04
N ALA A 81 -0.57 20.12 -16.25
CA ALA A 81 0.07 19.00 -16.91
C ALA A 81 1.43 18.72 -16.23
N PRO A 82 1.86 17.45 -16.20
CA PRO A 82 3.19 17.11 -15.71
C PRO A 82 4.25 17.70 -16.64
N SER A 83 5.34 18.22 -16.07
CA SER A 83 6.52 18.54 -16.84
C SER A 83 7.22 17.25 -17.25
N MET A 84 7.68 17.17 -18.49
CA MET A 84 8.49 16.04 -18.93
C MET A 84 9.72 15.93 -18.03
N ALA A 85 9.95 14.77 -17.44
CA ALA A 85 11.19 14.50 -16.74
C ALA A 85 12.34 14.75 -17.73
N ARG A 86 13.14 15.78 -17.46
CA ARG A 86 14.31 16.08 -18.27
C ARG A 86 15.34 15.00 -17.99
N PHE A 87 15.31 13.94 -18.79
CA PHE A 87 16.42 13.00 -18.83
C PHE A 87 17.60 13.76 -19.43
N GLU A 88 18.56 14.13 -18.58
CA GLU A 88 19.84 14.63 -19.06
C GLU A 88 20.48 13.51 -19.89
N GLU A 89 20.48 13.67 -21.22
CA GLU A 89 21.26 12.87 -22.17
C GLU A 89 22.74 13.01 -21.79
N GLY A 90 23.22 12.09 -20.95
CA GLY A 90 24.58 12.14 -20.41
C GLY A 90 24.81 11.36 -19.12
N ALA A 91 23.75 10.99 -18.39
CA ALA A 91 23.87 10.18 -17.19
C ALA A 91 24.14 8.69 -17.49
N LYS A 92 25.30 8.38 -18.09
CA LYS A 92 25.83 7.01 -18.15
C LYS A 92 25.92 6.48 -16.71
N GLY A 93 25.08 5.51 -16.37
CA GLY A 93 25.20 4.71 -15.14
C GLY A 93 24.23 5.01 -13.99
N ARG A 94 23.24 5.91 -14.14
CA ARG A 94 22.17 5.99 -13.13
C ARG A 94 21.18 4.84 -13.35
N LYS A 95 21.18 3.86 -12.45
CA LYS A 95 20.09 2.88 -12.34
C LYS A 95 18.78 3.66 -12.18
N ALA A 96 17.80 3.39 -13.04
CA ALA A 96 16.46 3.96 -12.89
C ALA A 96 15.96 3.66 -11.48
N PHE A 97 15.52 4.67 -10.75
CA PHE A 97 14.96 4.51 -9.42
C PHE A 97 13.69 3.66 -9.54
N SER A 98 13.78 2.37 -9.19
CA SER A 98 12.65 1.44 -9.21
C SER A 98 12.06 1.33 -7.81
N TRP A 99 10.86 1.85 -7.62
CA TRP A 99 10.06 1.64 -6.41
C TRP A 99 9.64 0.17 -6.20
N ARG A 100 9.80 -0.69 -7.22
CA ARG A 100 9.47 -2.12 -7.18
C ARG A 100 10.72 -2.94 -6.83
N PRO A 101 10.71 -3.74 -5.75
CA PRO A 101 11.74 -4.74 -5.50
C PRO A 101 11.83 -5.70 -6.69
N GLU A 102 13.03 -6.11 -7.11
CA GLU A 102 13.19 -7.16 -8.11
C GLU A 102 12.51 -8.43 -7.61
N GLU A 103 11.73 -9.07 -8.49
CA GLU A 103 11.07 -10.34 -8.15
C GLU A 103 12.14 -11.34 -7.69
N PRO A 104 11.94 -12.02 -6.54
CA PRO A 104 12.86 -13.06 -6.14
C PRO A 104 12.90 -14.09 -7.27
N LYS A 105 14.10 -14.36 -7.80
CA LYS A 105 14.32 -15.42 -8.77
C LYS A 105 13.72 -16.71 -8.18
N GLY A 106 12.72 -17.25 -8.86
CA GLY A 106 11.99 -18.42 -8.40
C GLY A 106 12.93 -19.58 -8.06
N PRO A 107 12.49 -20.51 -7.19
CA PRO A 107 13.34 -21.58 -6.67
C PRO A 107 13.99 -22.37 -7.82
N GLN A 108 15.32 -22.48 -7.76
CA GLN A 108 16.10 -23.39 -8.59
C GLN A 108 15.57 -24.80 -8.37
N GLN A 109 15.17 -25.46 -9.46
CA GLN A 109 14.79 -26.87 -9.49
C GLN A 109 15.86 -27.71 -8.80
N GLN A 110 15.57 -28.18 -7.59
CA GLN A 110 16.27 -29.31 -7.02
C GLN A 110 15.71 -30.56 -7.69
N GLN A 111 16.59 -31.28 -8.40
CA GLN A 111 16.32 -32.59 -8.97
C GLN A 111 15.72 -33.51 -7.89
N GLU A 112 14.51 -33.95 -8.17
CA GLU A 112 13.81 -35.01 -7.47
C GLU A 112 14.66 -36.28 -7.59
N GLN A 113 15.35 -36.66 -6.51
CA GLN A 113 16.01 -37.95 -6.43
C GLN A 113 14.94 -39.01 -6.16
N GLU A 114 14.72 -39.81 -7.19
CA GLU A 114 13.88 -41.00 -7.24
C GLU A 114 14.26 -41.97 -6.10
N VAL A 115 13.38 -42.13 -5.11
CA VAL A 115 13.53 -43.16 -4.08
C VAL A 115 13.00 -44.49 -4.63
N PRO A 116 13.79 -45.58 -4.67
CA PRO A 116 13.30 -46.85 -5.15
C PRO A 116 12.35 -47.49 -4.12
N ALA A 117 11.32 -48.13 -4.67
CA ALA A 117 10.18 -48.72 -3.99
C ALA A 117 10.55 -49.68 -2.84
N VAL A 118 9.87 -49.51 -1.70
CA VAL A 118 9.84 -50.48 -0.60
C VAL A 118 8.58 -51.33 -0.74
N PRO A 119 8.66 -52.68 -0.77
CA PRO A 119 7.49 -53.53 -0.94
C PRO A 119 6.70 -53.69 0.37
N THR A 120 5.38 -53.64 0.21
CA THR A 120 4.29 -53.99 1.13
C THR A 120 4.46 -55.36 1.81
N GLN A 121 4.20 -55.45 3.13
CA GLN A 121 3.30 -56.42 3.83
C GLN A 121 2.93 -55.80 5.20
N ALA A 122 1.69 -55.42 5.50
CA ALA A 122 0.54 -56.24 5.92
C ALA A 122 0.83 -57.10 7.17
N GLN A 123 0.23 -56.74 8.32
CA GLN A 123 -0.65 -57.62 9.11
C GLN A 123 -1.18 -56.93 10.37
N ASN A 124 -2.47 -57.19 10.58
CA ASN A 124 -3.35 -56.67 11.62
C ASN A 124 -3.35 -57.61 12.85
N THR A 125 -4.11 -57.18 13.88
CA THR A 125 -4.68 -57.99 14.99
C THR A 125 -3.68 -58.39 16.08
N GLU A 126 -4.00 -58.50 17.36
CA GLU A 126 -5.24 -58.38 18.12
C GLU A 126 -4.86 -58.25 19.61
N SER A 127 -5.79 -57.72 20.41
CA SER A 127 -6.13 -58.11 21.78
C SER A 127 -5.11 -58.93 22.62
N THR A 128 -4.84 -58.50 23.86
CA THR A 128 -5.52 -58.99 25.07
C THR A 128 -4.76 -58.67 26.37
N LYS A 129 -5.52 -58.24 27.37
CA LYS A 129 -5.45 -58.59 28.81
C LYS A 129 -4.07 -58.79 29.47
N GLY A 130 -3.84 -57.94 30.47
CA GLY A 130 -4.07 -58.36 31.87
C GLY A 130 -2.86 -58.84 32.68
N ALA A 131 -2.92 -58.47 33.96
CA ALA A 131 -2.18 -59.01 35.12
C ALA A 131 -0.69 -58.65 35.24
N MET A 132 -0.36 -57.96 36.34
CA MET A 132 0.72 -58.41 37.21
C MET A 132 0.53 -57.79 38.61
N ASP A 133 0.06 -58.63 39.53
CA ASP A 133 0.39 -58.57 40.96
C ASP A 133 1.91 -58.66 41.14
N GLY A 134 2.42 -58.01 42.20
CA GLY A 134 3.81 -58.06 42.64
C GLY A 134 4.09 -57.02 43.70
#